data_AF-K5WU71-F1
#
_entry.id   AF-K5WU71-F1
#
_cell.length_a   1.000
_cell.length_b   1.000
_cell.length_c   1.000
_cell.angle_alpha   90.00
_cell.angle_beta   90.00
_cell.angle_gamma   90.00
#
_symmetry.space_group_name_H-M   'P 1'
#
loop_
_entity.id
_entity.type
_entity.pdbx_description
1 polymer ?
#
loop_
_entity_poly.entity_id
_entity_poly.type
_entity_poly.pdbx_seq_one_letter_code
_entity_poly.pdbx_strand_id
1 'polypeptide(L)'
;MDCENGGLYGKTSAYYATVEQQGRLSLHLHGLVWIEGALSPQEIRDRLVNYDTVFETQLVRYIESCCQGEFMTGSFQSVVEKFEKPNVTEHNNVDPTLTLLVPPPNPCRVEPINDVLCQCENCCDLRNWKQAFQDTVDNILLNSNMHGCMNKYGDCTARFPREIHPETSVDHTDGRINLKKREPMMNTFTVVLTYLLRCNTDVTCILTGTAVKALVAYITDYISKSGLTTHHVFKAAYDVLLK
;
A
#
# COMPACT_ATOMS: atom_id res chain seq x y z
N MET A 1 15.11 -6.73 -11.06
CA MET A 1 14.91 -5.73 -9.98
C MET A 1 16.19 -4.94 -9.70
N ASP A 2 17.29 -5.18 -10.42
CA ASP A 2 18.43 -4.25 -10.47
C ASP A 2 18.17 -3.18 -11.53
N CYS A 3 17.47 -2.13 -11.10
CA CYS A 3 17.36 -0.88 -11.83
C CYS A 3 18.54 0.00 -11.37
N GLU A 4 19.34 0.53 -12.29
CA GLU A 4 20.43 1.48 -11.97
C GLU A 4 19.92 2.70 -11.17
N ASN A 5 18.64 3.05 -11.36
CA ASN A 5 17.96 4.16 -10.69
C ASN A 5 17.24 3.76 -9.38
N GLY A 6 17.41 2.53 -8.88
CA GLY A 6 16.78 2.02 -7.65
C GLY A 6 15.34 1.50 -7.84
N GLY A 7 14.79 0.91 -6.77
CA GLY A 7 13.41 0.42 -6.71
C GLY A 7 12.44 1.45 -6.11
N LEU A 8 11.19 1.03 -5.88
CA LEU A 8 10.12 1.89 -5.35
C LEU A 8 10.46 2.55 -4.01
N TYR A 9 11.22 1.85 -3.16
CA TYR A 9 11.70 2.33 -1.86
C TYR A 9 13.16 2.79 -1.91
N GLY A 10 13.71 3.06 -3.10
CA GLY A 10 15.13 3.32 -3.31
C GLY A 10 15.93 2.04 -3.59
N LYS A 11 17.26 2.14 -3.48
CA LYS A 11 18.17 1.04 -3.80
C LYS A 11 17.96 -0.11 -2.81
N THR A 12 17.59 -1.28 -3.32
CA THR A 12 17.27 -2.45 -2.51
C THR A 12 18.52 -3.29 -2.31
N SER A 13 18.87 -3.60 -1.06
CA SER A 13 20.01 -4.48 -0.74
C SER A 13 19.60 -5.95 -0.70
N ALA A 14 18.39 -6.23 -0.22
CA ALA A 14 17.82 -7.57 -0.17
C ALA A 14 16.29 -7.51 -0.13
N TYR A 15 15.63 -8.60 -0.47
CA TYR A 15 14.21 -8.79 -0.23
C TYR A 15 13.92 -10.25 0.09
N TYR A 16 12.82 -10.49 0.77
CA TYR A 16 12.25 -11.80 0.99
C TYR A 16 10.76 -11.72 0.76
N ALA A 17 10.17 -12.73 0.12
CA ALA A 17 8.72 -12.81 0.02
C ALA A 17 8.26 -14.27 -0.02
N THR A 18 7.11 -14.52 0.57
CA THR A 18 6.43 -15.82 0.54
C THR A 18 4.97 -15.65 0.18
N VAL A 19 4.44 -16.59 -0.59
CA VAL A 19 3.03 -16.64 -0.95
C VAL A 19 2.37 -17.74 -0.12
N GLU A 20 1.40 -17.35 0.69
CA GLU A 20 0.48 -18.27 1.36
C GLU A 20 -0.81 -18.37 0.53
N GLN A 21 -1.31 -19.59 0.36
CA GLN A 21 -2.68 -19.76 -0.12
C GLN A 21 -3.63 -19.85 1.08
N GLN A 22 -4.57 -18.93 1.17
CA GLN A 22 -5.63 -18.93 2.18
C GLN A 22 -6.84 -19.72 1.68
N GLY A 23 -7.78 -20.00 2.58
CA GLY A 23 -9.02 -20.72 2.23
C GLY A 23 -9.74 -20.04 1.05
N ARG A 24 -10.38 -20.84 0.18
CA ARG A 24 -11.04 -20.39 -1.07
C ARG A 24 -10.10 -19.89 -2.19
N LEU A 25 -8.87 -20.40 -2.24
CA LEU A 25 -7.91 -20.13 -3.33
C LEU A 25 -7.40 -18.68 -3.42
N SER A 26 -7.58 -17.87 -2.38
CA SER A 26 -6.95 -16.54 -2.35
C SER A 26 -5.46 -16.67 -2.02
N LEU A 27 -4.64 -15.88 -2.71
CA LEU A 27 -3.20 -15.78 -2.44
C LEU A 27 -2.94 -14.58 -1.55
N HIS A 28 -2.06 -14.76 -0.56
CA HIS A 28 -1.58 -13.71 0.32
C HIS A 28 -0.06 -13.64 0.21
N LEU A 29 0.47 -12.47 -0.08
CA LEU A 29 1.90 -12.22 -0.17
C LEU A 29 2.40 -11.56 1.13
N HIS A 30 3.38 -12.19 1.79
CA HIS A 30 4.12 -11.57 2.88
C HIS A 30 5.54 -11.26 2.41
N GLY A 31 5.97 -10.01 2.55
CA GLY A 31 7.26 -9.55 2.04
C GLY A 31 8.05 -8.67 3.01
N LEU A 32 9.37 -8.72 2.89
CA LEU A 32 10.34 -7.84 3.52
C LEU A 32 11.25 -7.26 2.44
N VAL A 33 11.55 -5.97 2.57
CA VAL A 33 12.51 -5.27 1.70
C VAL A 33 13.51 -4.56 2.59
N TRP A 34 14.79 -4.78 2.32
CA TRP A 34 15.90 -4.06 2.94
C TRP A 34 16.42 -3.01 1.97
N ILE A 35 16.51 -1.78 2.47
CA ILE A 35 17.00 -0.65 1.69
C ILE A 35 18.49 -0.50 1.96
N GLU A 36 19.27 -0.34 0.90
CA GLU A 36 20.71 -0.16 0.99
C GLU A 36 21.05 1.16 1.70
N GLY A 37 21.98 1.11 2.66
CA GLY A 37 22.37 2.28 3.44
C GLY A 37 21.35 2.71 4.51
N ALA A 38 20.26 1.95 4.72
CA ALA A 38 19.34 2.22 5.82
C ALA A 38 20.04 2.05 7.17
N LEU A 39 19.86 3.04 8.05
CA LEU A 39 20.32 2.97 9.43
C LEU A 39 19.58 1.85 10.18
N SER A 40 20.24 1.28 11.19
CA SER A 40 19.59 0.34 12.07
C SER A 40 18.46 1.01 12.86
N PRO A 41 17.42 0.27 13.29
CA PRO A 41 16.38 0.78 14.18
C PRO A 41 16.90 1.54 15.41
N GLN A 42 18.03 1.09 15.98
CA GLN A 42 18.65 1.75 17.13
C GLN A 42 19.26 3.10 16.75
N GLU A 43 19.99 3.18 15.64
CA GLU A 43 20.57 4.45 15.16
C GLU A 43 19.50 5.46 14.78
N ILE A 44 18.41 5.02 14.15
CA ILE A 44 17.25 5.87 13.84
C ILE A 44 16.68 6.44 15.14
N ARG A 45 16.39 5.55 16.10
CA ARG A 45 15.86 5.94 17.41
C ARG A 45 16.76 6.94 18.13
N ASP A 46 18.06 6.66 18.18
CA ASP A 46 19.04 7.51 18.85
C ASP A 46 19.06 8.91 18.22
N ARG A 47 18.98 9.03 16.89
CA ARG A 47 18.89 10.34 16.22
C ARG A 47 17.60 11.10 16.54
N LEU A 48 16.47 10.40 16.57
CA LEU A 48 15.17 11.01 16.88
C LEU A 48 15.06 11.48 18.33
N VAL A 49 15.56 10.68 19.29
CA VAL A 49 15.59 11.03 20.72
C VAL A 49 16.57 12.16 20.99
N ASN A 50 17.67 12.26 20.22
CA ASN A 50 18.64 13.35 20.32
C ASN A 50 18.26 14.61 19.52
N TYR A 51 17.01 14.72 19.05
CA TYR A 51 16.49 15.90 18.34
C TYR A 51 17.30 16.28 17.08
N ASP A 52 17.76 15.29 16.30
CA ASP A 52 18.34 15.54 14.97
C ASP A 52 17.23 15.94 13.97
N THR A 53 16.87 17.23 13.98
CA THR A 53 15.74 17.78 13.21
C THR A 53 15.91 17.66 11.71
N VAL A 54 17.15 17.69 11.21
CA VAL A 54 17.45 17.53 9.78
C VAL A 54 17.17 16.09 9.36
N PHE A 55 17.69 15.12 10.12
CA PHE A 55 17.41 13.71 9.87
C PHE A 55 15.92 13.39 9.99
N GLU A 56 15.26 13.87 11.04
CA GLU A 56 13.83 13.68 11.24
C GLU A 56 13.01 14.17 10.05
N THR A 57 13.25 15.41 9.62
CA THR A 57 12.54 16.01 8.49
C THR A 57 12.73 15.18 7.21
N GLN A 58 13.95 14.70 6.97
CA GLN A 58 14.24 13.86 5.81
C GLN A 58 13.59 12.48 5.90
N LEU A 59 13.61 11.85 7.08
CA LEU A 59 13.01 10.55 7.34
C LEU A 59 11.49 10.60 7.18
N VAL A 60 10.83 11.60 7.78
CA VAL A 60 9.37 11.81 7.65
C VAL A 60 9.00 12.01 6.19
N ARG A 61 9.69 12.90 5.48
CA ARG A 61 9.46 13.11 4.03
C ARG A 61 9.62 11.82 3.22
N TYR A 62 10.64 11.03 3.53
CA TYR A 62 10.87 9.75 2.86
C TYR A 62 9.72 8.77 3.12
N ILE A 63 9.30 8.58 4.37
CA ILE A 63 8.22 7.65 4.72
C ILE A 63 6.90 8.08 4.08
N GLU A 64 6.55 9.37 4.16
CA GLU A 64 5.33 9.89 3.52
C GLU A 64 5.35 9.80 1.99
N SER A 65 6.54 9.81 1.36
CA SER A 65 6.65 9.55 -0.07
C SER A 65 6.41 8.08 -0.44
N CYS A 66 6.59 7.16 0.51
CA CYS A 66 6.48 5.72 0.30
C CYS A 66 5.10 5.17 0.66
N CYS A 67 4.44 5.72 1.68
CA CYS A 67 3.16 5.21 2.15
C CYS A 67 2.23 6.29 2.69
N GLN A 68 0.93 6.02 2.60
CA GLN A 68 -0.13 6.87 3.11
C GLN A 68 -1.28 6.04 3.72
N GLY A 69 -2.07 6.66 4.58
CA GLY A 69 -3.24 6.06 5.25
C GLY A 69 -4.52 6.86 5.03
N GLU A 70 -4.67 7.41 3.82
CA GLU A 70 -5.80 8.22 3.38
C GLU A 70 -6.02 8.05 1.87
N PHE A 71 -7.21 8.40 1.38
CA PHE A 71 -7.49 8.47 -0.06
C PHE A 71 -6.73 9.62 -0.74
N MET A 72 -6.50 9.49 -2.04
CA MET A 72 -5.76 10.46 -2.85
C MET A 72 -6.59 11.69 -3.22
N THR A 73 -7.89 11.50 -3.47
CA THR A 73 -8.73 12.54 -4.12
C THR A 73 -9.75 13.19 -3.19
N GLY A 74 -9.86 12.74 -1.93
CA GLY A 74 -10.80 13.34 -0.97
C GLY A 74 -10.95 12.55 0.32
N SER A 75 -12.02 12.82 1.05
CA SER A 75 -12.41 12.02 2.22
C SER A 75 -13.13 10.75 1.79
N PHE A 76 -13.25 9.76 2.69
CA PHE A 76 -14.09 8.58 2.50
C PHE A 76 -15.48 8.91 1.93
N GLN A 77 -16.18 9.90 2.49
CA GLN A 77 -17.52 10.30 2.04
C GLN A 77 -17.50 10.79 0.59
N SER A 78 -16.53 11.63 0.21
CA SER A 78 -16.40 12.14 -1.16
C SER A 78 -16.07 11.04 -2.17
N VAL A 79 -15.24 10.08 -1.77
CA VAL A 79 -14.85 8.92 -2.61
C VAL A 79 -16.03 7.96 -2.80
N VAL A 80 -16.74 7.63 -1.72
CA VAL A 80 -17.99 6.85 -1.77
C VAL A 80 -19.00 7.51 -2.69
N GLU A 81 -19.24 8.80 -2.53
CA GLU A 81 -20.16 9.54 -3.39
C GLU A 81 -19.75 9.56 -4.86
N LYS A 82 -18.45 9.48 -5.16
CA LYS A 82 -17.93 9.44 -6.52
C LYS A 82 -18.17 8.09 -7.20
N PHE A 83 -18.05 6.98 -6.46
CA PHE A 83 -18.05 5.63 -7.03
C PHE A 83 -19.33 4.81 -6.76
N GLU A 84 -20.08 5.08 -5.68
CA GLU A 84 -21.32 4.37 -5.34
C GLU A 84 -22.60 5.03 -5.89
N LYS A 85 -22.55 6.27 -6.41
CA LYS A 85 -23.75 6.90 -7.00
C LYS A 85 -24.13 6.20 -8.32
N PRO A 86 -25.38 5.69 -8.47
CA PRO A 86 -25.83 4.90 -9.62
C PRO A 86 -26.07 5.71 -10.91
N ASN A 87 -25.47 6.90 -11.06
CA ASN A 87 -25.83 7.87 -12.12
C ASN A 87 -24.82 7.96 -13.27
N VAL A 88 -24.10 6.88 -13.59
CA VAL A 88 -23.39 6.79 -14.88
C VAL A 88 -23.87 5.54 -15.59
N THR A 89 -24.66 5.76 -16.64
CA THR A 89 -25.07 4.80 -17.65
C THR A 89 -24.05 3.68 -17.86
N GLU A 90 -24.56 2.45 -17.78
CA GLU A 90 -23.95 1.18 -18.13
C GLU A 90 -22.83 1.33 -19.18
N HIS A 91 -21.57 1.18 -18.74
CA HIS A 91 -20.43 0.59 -19.47
C HIS A 91 -19.05 0.88 -18.84
N ASN A 92 -18.91 1.87 -17.93
CA ASN A 92 -17.59 2.32 -17.45
C ASN A 92 -17.32 2.20 -15.94
N ASN A 93 -18.24 1.70 -15.12
CA ASN A 93 -18.00 1.49 -13.69
C ASN A 93 -17.56 0.05 -13.40
N VAL A 94 -16.53 -0.42 -14.10
CA VAL A 94 -15.97 -1.77 -13.88
C VAL A 94 -15.07 -1.70 -12.66
N ASP A 95 -15.28 -2.61 -11.71
CA ASP A 95 -14.44 -2.76 -10.52
C ASP A 95 -12.96 -2.86 -10.94
N PRO A 96 -12.10 -1.91 -10.52
CA PRO A 96 -10.70 -1.91 -10.91
C PRO A 96 -9.93 -3.11 -10.35
N THR A 97 -10.42 -3.78 -9.31
CA THR A 97 -9.83 -5.02 -8.81
C THR A 97 -9.97 -6.20 -9.78
N LEU A 98 -10.87 -6.07 -10.78
CA LEU A 98 -11.16 -7.08 -11.79
C LEU A 98 -10.67 -6.71 -13.20
N THR A 99 -9.90 -5.62 -13.34
CA THR A 99 -9.40 -5.14 -14.62
C THR A 99 -7.88 -5.06 -14.66
N LEU A 100 -7.32 -5.09 -15.86
CA LEU A 100 -5.89 -4.86 -16.08
C LEU A 100 -5.54 -3.38 -15.86
N LEU A 101 -4.29 -3.14 -15.48
CA LEU A 101 -3.76 -1.79 -15.35
C LEU A 101 -3.58 -1.09 -16.69
N VAL A 102 -3.72 0.24 -16.66
CA VAL A 102 -3.46 1.10 -17.83
C VAL A 102 -2.06 1.69 -17.65
N PRO A 103 -1.09 1.36 -18.52
CA PRO A 103 0.25 1.92 -18.41
C PRO A 103 0.22 3.43 -18.64
N PRO A 104 1.20 4.19 -18.10
CA PRO A 104 1.32 5.60 -18.40
C PRO A 104 1.52 5.82 -19.90
N PRO A 105 0.99 6.92 -20.47
CA PRO A 105 1.20 7.26 -21.87
C PRO A 105 2.67 7.60 -22.14
N ASN A 106 3.02 7.65 -23.43
CA ASN A 106 4.38 7.98 -23.84
C ASN A 106 4.77 9.39 -23.36
N PRO A 107 6.02 9.58 -22.87
CA PRO A 107 6.47 10.89 -22.43
C PRO A 107 6.50 11.88 -23.59
N CYS A 108 6.37 13.16 -23.26
CA CYS A 108 6.64 14.24 -24.21
C CYS A 108 8.14 14.27 -24.56
N ARG A 109 8.47 14.68 -25.79
CA ARG A 109 9.86 14.79 -26.28
C ARG A 109 10.53 16.13 -25.94
N VAL A 110 9.83 17.02 -25.23
CA VAL A 110 10.38 18.31 -24.79
C VAL A 110 11.15 18.10 -23.49
N GLU A 111 12.41 18.52 -23.48
CA GLU A 111 13.25 18.53 -22.28
C GLU A 111 13.38 19.97 -21.73
N PRO A 112 13.20 20.18 -20.41
CA PRO A 112 12.74 19.20 -19.42
C PRO A 112 11.26 18.86 -19.64
N ILE A 113 10.86 17.64 -19.28
CA ILE A 113 9.45 17.25 -19.26
C ILE A 113 8.74 18.22 -18.29
N ASN A 114 7.96 19.13 -18.85
CA ASN A 114 7.16 20.07 -18.10
C ASN A 114 5.69 19.83 -18.43
N ASP A 115 5.12 18.82 -17.78
CA ASP A 115 3.73 18.39 -17.95
C ASP A 115 2.72 19.43 -17.45
N VAL A 116 3.15 20.43 -16.68
CA VAL A 116 2.31 21.53 -16.20
C VAL A 116 2.18 22.63 -17.25
N LEU A 117 3.27 23.03 -17.91
CA LEU A 117 3.27 24.14 -18.87
C LEU A 117 3.12 23.70 -20.33
N CYS A 118 3.44 22.44 -20.66
CA CYS A 118 3.32 21.94 -22.02
C CYS A 118 1.87 21.50 -22.32
N GLN A 119 1.36 21.92 -23.49
CA GLN A 119 0.00 21.64 -23.97
C GLN A 119 -0.03 20.62 -25.12
N CYS A 120 1.07 19.89 -25.34
CA CYS A 120 1.07 18.83 -26.36
C CYS A 120 0.16 17.67 -25.95
N GLU A 121 -0.24 16.87 -26.94
CA GLU A 121 -1.09 15.69 -26.76
C GLU A 121 -0.55 14.75 -25.67
N ASN A 122 0.73 14.37 -25.72
CA ASN A 122 1.34 13.50 -24.70
C ASN A 122 1.27 14.07 -23.27
N CYS A 123 1.42 15.39 -23.10
CA CYS A 123 1.31 16.03 -21.79
C CYS A 123 -0.14 16.10 -21.31
N CYS A 124 -1.10 16.33 -22.22
CA CYS A 124 -2.52 16.24 -21.91
C CYS A 124 -2.90 14.81 -21.49
N ASP A 125 -2.44 13.80 -22.23
CA ASP A 125 -2.67 12.39 -21.93
C ASP A 125 -2.05 12.01 -20.60
N LEU A 126 -0.82 12.46 -20.31
CA LEU A 126 -0.17 12.20 -19.02
C LEU A 126 -0.94 12.82 -17.85
N ARG A 127 -1.48 14.04 -17.99
CA ARG A 127 -2.32 14.67 -16.96
C ARG A 127 -3.63 13.90 -16.75
N ASN A 128 -4.30 13.52 -17.85
CA ASN A 128 -5.52 12.73 -17.79
C ASN A 128 -5.26 11.36 -17.14
N TRP A 129 -4.16 10.71 -17.51
CA TRP A 129 -3.74 9.45 -16.92
C TRP A 129 -3.41 9.60 -15.43
N LYS A 130 -2.72 10.67 -15.01
CA LYS A 130 -2.44 10.94 -13.59
C LYS A 130 -3.73 11.07 -12.76
N GLN A 131 -4.73 11.78 -13.28
CA GLN A 131 -6.03 11.88 -12.62
C GLN A 131 -6.74 10.52 -12.58
N ALA A 132 -6.77 9.80 -13.70
CA ALA A 132 -7.37 8.46 -13.77
C ALA A 132 -6.66 7.46 -12.85
N PHE A 133 -5.34 7.57 -12.70
CA PHE A 133 -4.53 6.77 -11.78
C PHE A 133 -4.97 7.00 -10.33
N GLN A 134 -5.09 8.26 -9.90
CA GLN A 134 -5.55 8.60 -8.54
C GLN A 134 -6.96 8.07 -8.28
N ASP A 135 -7.87 8.29 -9.22
CA ASP A 135 -9.25 7.81 -9.15
C ASP A 135 -9.32 6.28 -9.09
N THR A 136 -8.49 5.60 -9.89
CA THR A 136 -8.41 4.14 -9.90
C THR A 136 -7.88 3.61 -8.57
N VAL A 137 -6.84 4.23 -8.00
CA VAL A 137 -6.31 3.86 -6.69
C VAL A 137 -7.38 4.00 -5.62
N ASP A 138 -8.08 5.13 -5.55
CA ASP A 138 -9.14 5.35 -4.56
C ASP A 138 -10.28 4.32 -4.70
N ASN A 139 -10.66 3.97 -5.93
CA ASN A 139 -11.67 2.95 -6.18
C ASN A 139 -11.17 1.53 -5.79
N ILE A 140 -9.89 1.19 -6.02
CA ILE A 140 -9.30 -0.06 -5.52
C ILE A 140 -9.32 -0.08 -3.98
N LEU A 141 -8.94 1.03 -3.33
CA LEU A 141 -8.91 1.13 -1.87
C LEU A 141 -10.30 0.94 -1.27
N LEU A 142 -11.31 1.58 -1.87
CA LEU A 142 -12.70 1.46 -1.44
C LEU A 142 -13.19 0.00 -1.49
N ASN A 143 -12.89 -0.71 -2.59
CA ASN A 143 -13.37 -2.09 -2.80
C ASN A 143 -12.54 -3.16 -2.05
N SER A 144 -11.27 -2.91 -1.75
CA SER A 144 -10.36 -3.97 -1.28
C SER A 144 -9.58 -3.64 0.00
N ASN A 145 -9.47 -2.37 0.40
CA ASN A 145 -8.60 -1.93 1.49
C ASN A 145 -9.34 -1.42 2.73
N MET A 146 -10.67 -1.29 2.64
CA MET A 146 -11.53 -0.92 3.76
C MET A 146 -11.91 -2.14 4.61
N HIS A 147 -11.75 -2.01 5.92
CA HIS A 147 -12.17 -3.03 6.88
C HIS A 147 -13.60 -2.74 7.35
N GLY A 148 -14.50 -3.71 7.15
CA GLY A 148 -15.83 -3.77 7.79
C GLY A 148 -15.94 -4.93 8.79
N CYS A 149 -14.80 -5.51 9.16
CA CYS A 149 -14.68 -6.72 9.96
C CYS A 149 -15.08 -6.43 11.41
N MET A 150 -16.23 -6.90 11.88
CA MET A 150 -16.59 -6.82 13.30
C MET A 150 -17.08 -8.19 13.77
N ASN A 151 -16.53 -8.66 14.89
CA ASN A 151 -17.07 -9.83 15.56
C ASN A 151 -18.40 -9.47 16.26
N LYS A 152 -19.07 -10.46 16.86
CA LYS A 152 -20.32 -10.26 17.60
C LYS A 152 -20.22 -9.33 18.82
N TYR A 153 -19.00 -9.02 19.27
CA TYR A 153 -18.70 -8.11 20.37
C TYR A 153 -18.32 -6.70 19.89
N GLY A 154 -18.26 -6.46 18.58
CA GLY A 154 -17.85 -5.18 18.01
C GLY A 154 -16.34 -4.99 17.86
N ASP A 155 -15.54 -6.04 18.03
CA ASP A 155 -14.09 -5.97 17.82
C ASP A 155 -13.68 -6.51 16.44
N CYS A 156 -12.77 -5.82 15.76
CA CYS A 156 -12.09 -6.37 14.59
C CYS A 156 -10.81 -7.10 15.02
N THR A 157 -10.64 -8.35 14.60
CA THR A 157 -9.42 -9.14 14.87
C THR A 157 -8.16 -8.47 14.31
N ALA A 158 -8.30 -7.69 13.24
CA ALA A 158 -7.23 -6.89 12.66
C ALA A 158 -6.99 -5.55 13.39
N ARG A 159 -7.61 -5.33 14.56
CA ARG A 159 -7.44 -4.16 15.44
C ARG A 159 -7.83 -2.83 14.81
N PHE A 160 -8.94 -2.85 14.09
CA PHE A 160 -9.62 -1.66 13.60
C PHE A 160 -10.70 -1.20 14.59
N PRO A 161 -10.97 0.12 14.69
CA PRO A 161 -10.32 1.23 13.97
C PRO A 161 -8.88 1.51 14.45
N ARG A 162 -8.00 1.90 13.53
CA ARG A 162 -6.66 2.42 13.86
C ARG A 162 -6.77 3.88 14.33
N GLU A 163 -5.82 4.33 15.13
CA GLU A 163 -5.74 5.72 15.60
C GLU A 163 -5.58 6.71 14.43
N ILE A 164 -6.22 7.87 14.54
CA ILE A 164 -6.17 8.93 13.52
C ILE A 164 -5.07 9.91 13.90
N HIS A 165 -4.19 10.19 12.94
CA HIS A 165 -3.14 11.20 13.05
C HIS A 165 -3.28 12.19 11.90
N PRO A 166 -3.73 13.43 12.14
CA PRO A 166 -3.94 14.42 11.08
C PRO A 166 -2.67 14.77 10.29
N GLU A 167 -1.51 14.62 10.94
CA GLU A 167 -0.16 14.91 10.47
C GLU A 167 0.81 13.88 11.05
N THR A 168 1.97 13.70 10.41
CA THR A 168 3.02 12.82 10.93
C THR A 168 3.75 13.50 12.08
N SER A 169 3.94 12.80 13.20
CA SER A 169 4.67 13.31 14.37
C SER A 169 5.69 12.31 14.90
N VAL A 170 6.73 12.82 15.55
CA VAL A 170 7.75 12.00 16.23
C VAL A 170 7.64 12.19 17.74
N ASP A 171 7.53 11.09 18.46
CA ASP A 171 7.68 11.07 19.91
C ASP A 171 9.16 10.99 20.26
N HIS A 172 9.73 12.12 20.67
CA HIS A 172 11.15 12.20 21.01
C HIS A 172 11.51 11.47 22.31
N THR A 173 10.54 10.98 23.10
CA THR A 173 10.84 10.23 24.33
C THR A 173 11.33 8.81 24.02
N ASP A 174 10.78 8.20 22.98
CA ASP A 174 11.09 6.82 22.60
C ASP A 174 11.48 6.63 21.12
N GLY A 175 11.39 7.68 20.30
CA GLY A 175 11.69 7.69 18.87
C GLY A 175 10.58 7.13 18.00
N ARG A 176 9.36 6.98 18.51
CA ARG A 176 8.20 6.46 17.75
C ARG A 176 7.70 7.48 16.75
N ILE A 177 7.47 7.05 15.51
CA ILE A 177 6.86 7.87 14.46
C ILE A 177 5.37 7.51 14.35
N ASN A 178 4.50 8.48 14.59
CA ASN A 178 3.07 8.37 14.32
C ASN A 178 2.81 8.92 12.93
N LEU A 179 2.67 8.02 11.95
CA LEU A 179 2.45 8.39 10.55
C LEU A 179 1.06 9.01 10.36
N LYS A 180 0.97 10.03 9.50
CA LYS A 180 -0.29 10.62 9.07
C LYS A 180 -1.27 9.55 8.61
N LYS A 181 -2.46 9.57 9.22
CA LYS A 181 -3.53 8.62 8.97
C LYS A 181 -4.88 9.29 9.18
N ARG A 182 -5.66 9.42 8.12
CA ARG A 182 -6.99 10.04 8.17
C ARG A 182 -8.12 9.05 8.01
N GLU A 183 -7.83 7.85 7.50
CA GLU A 183 -8.82 6.80 7.33
C GLU A 183 -8.60 5.67 8.37
N PRO A 184 -9.41 5.63 9.45
CA PRO A 184 -9.19 4.72 10.56
C PRO A 184 -9.43 3.26 10.18
N MET A 185 -10.31 2.99 9.21
CA MET A 185 -10.71 1.66 8.75
C MET A 185 -9.89 1.14 7.56
N MET A 186 -8.79 1.82 7.21
CA MET A 186 -7.94 1.48 6.06
C MET A 186 -6.57 1.00 6.51
N ASN A 187 -5.92 0.11 5.75
CA ASN A 187 -4.49 -0.16 5.99
C ASN A 187 -3.64 1.07 5.62
N THR A 188 -2.36 1.02 5.96
CA THR A 188 -1.37 1.94 5.38
C THR A 188 -0.85 1.28 4.11
N PHE A 189 -0.73 2.01 3.01
CA PHE A 189 -0.43 1.41 1.71
C PHE A 189 0.56 2.26 0.91
N THR A 190 1.19 1.65 -0.09
CA THR A 190 1.97 2.36 -1.11
C THR A 190 1.13 2.50 -2.36
N VAL A 191 0.86 3.74 -2.77
CA VAL A 191 -0.01 4.09 -3.91
C VAL A 191 0.30 3.27 -5.17
N VAL A 192 1.58 3.21 -5.54
CA VAL A 192 2.03 2.47 -6.74
C VAL A 192 1.79 0.97 -6.59
N LEU A 193 2.06 0.38 -5.41
CA LEU A 193 1.80 -1.05 -5.18
C LEU A 193 0.30 -1.36 -5.27
N THR A 194 -0.55 -0.53 -4.67
CA THR A 194 -2.01 -0.69 -4.74
C THR A 194 -2.49 -0.65 -6.19
N TYR A 195 -1.98 0.27 -7.01
CA TYR A 195 -2.33 0.35 -8.43
C TYR A 195 -1.87 -0.88 -9.24
N LEU A 196 -0.67 -1.39 -8.95
CA LEU A 196 -0.09 -2.54 -9.66
C LEU A 196 -0.74 -3.87 -9.26
N LEU A 197 -0.97 -4.06 -7.96
CA LEU A 197 -1.49 -5.32 -7.40
C LEU A 197 -3.02 -5.38 -7.40
N ARG A 198 -3.70 -4.22 -7.42
CA ARG A 198 -5.16 -4.08 -7.50
C ARG A 198 -5.92 -4.85 -6.43
N CYS A 199 -5.33 -5.01 -5.25
CA CYS A 199 -5.87 -5.76 -4.14
C CYS A 199 -5.54 -5.10 -2.79
N ASN A 200 -5.94 -5.75 -1.70
CA ASN A 200 -5.58 -5.33 -0.35
C ASN A 200 -4.05 -5.35 -0.18
N THR A 201 -3.47 -4.19 0.14
CA THR A 201 -2.06 -4.03 0.49
C THR A 201 -1.96 -3.40 1.87
N ASP A 202 -1.03 -3.89 2.70
CA ASP A 202 -0.64 -3.26 3.96
C ASP A 202 0.89 -3.12 3.98
N VAL A 203 1.38 -1.89 4.11
CA VAL A 203 2.79 -1.53 4.07
C VAL A 203 3.13 -0.80 5.36
N THR A 204 4.13 -1.31 6.08
CA THR A 204 4.58 -0.73 7.35
C THR A 204 6.10 -0.61 7.35
N CYS A 205 6.61 0.56 7.74
CA CYS A 205 8.03 0.77 7.98
C CYS A 205 8.42 0.19 9.35
N ILE A 206 9.42 -0.69 9.39
CA ILE A 206 9.80 -1.41 10.61
C ILE A 206 10.99 -0.70 11.27
N LEU A 207 10.68 0.20 12.20
CA LEU A 207 11.66 1.10 12.82
C LEU A 207 12.11 0.69 14.23
N THR A 208 11.68 -0.46 14.75
CA THR A 208 12.10 -0.94 16.07
C THR A 208 12.58 -2.38 16.02
N GLY A 209 13.60 -2.72 16.81
CA GLY A 209 14.11 -4.09 16.89
C GLY A 209 13.05 -5.09 17.35
N THR A 210 12.12 -4.68 18.22
CA THR A 210 10.98 -5.51 18.64
C THR A 210 10.03 -5.79 17.48
N ALA A 211 9.72 -4.78 16.66
CA ALA A 211 8.89 -4.97 15.47
C ALA A 211 9.57 -5.86 14.44
N VAL A 212 10.89 -5.73 14.24
CA VAL A 212 11.66 -6.65 13.37
C VAL A 212 11.54 -8.09 13.87
N LYS A 213 11.79 -8.34 15.17
CA LYS A 213 11.70 -9.69 15.75
C LYS A 213 10.29 -10.28 15.62
N ALA A 214 9.27 -9.48 15.93
CA ALA A 214 7.87 -9.90 15.80
C ALA A 214 7.52 -10.24 14.35
N LEU A 215 8.01 -9.46 13.39
CA LEU A 215 7.77 -9.68 11.97
C LEU A 215 8.51 -10.91 11.43
N VAL A 216 9.76 -11.13 11.85
CA VAL A 216 10.51 -12.35 11.50
C VAL A 216 9.79 -13.59 12.06
N ALA A 217 9.33 -13.54 13.30
CA ALA A 217 8.55 -14.64 13.90
C ALA A 217 7.23 -14.86 13.14
N TYR A 218 6.52 -13.78 12.82
CA TYR A 218 5.29 -13.81 12.03
C TYR A 218 5.54 -14.46 10.66
N ILE A 219 6.50 -13.97 9.88
CA ILE A 219 6.82 -14.55 8.56
C ILE A 219 7.24 -16.01 8.67
N THR A 220 8.01 -16.37 9.71
CA THR A 220 8.39 -17.77 9.97
C THR A 220 7.16 -18.65 10.18
N ASP A 221 6.14 -18.18 10.91
CA ASP A 221 4.87 -18.88 11.06
C ASP A 221 4.24 -19.17 9.68
N TYR A 222 4.15 -18.16 8.80
CA TYR A 222 3.62 -18.34 7.43
C TYR A 222 4.42 -19.32 6.58
N ILE A 223 5.76 -19.29 6.68
CA ILE A 223 6.62 -20.25 5.97
C ILE A 223 6.37 -21.67 6.49
N SER A 224 6.16 -21.81 7.80
CA SER A 224 5.97 -23.09 8.45
C SER A 224 4.55 -23.65 8.34
N LYS A 225 3.60 -22.86 7.82
CA LYS A 225 2.22 -23.33 7.61
C LYS A 225 2.22 -24.52 6.66
N SER A 226 1.63 -25.61 7.13
CA SER A 226 1.42 -26.81 6.33
C SER A 226 0.62 -26.47 5.08
N GLY A 227 1.05 -27.02 3.94
CA GLY A 227 0.36 -26.84 2.66
C GLY A 227 -1.10 -27.33 2.68
N LEU A 228 -1.83 -27.03 1.61
CA LEU A 228 -3.25 -27.36 1.51
C LEU A 228 -3.51 -28.84 1.76
N THR A 229 -4.55 -29.11 2.55
CA THR A 229 -5.07 -30.48 2.64
C THR A 229 -5.68 -30.89 1.31
N THR A 230 -5.53 -32.16 0.96
CA THR A 230 -5.97 -32.75 -0.32
C THR A 230 -7.44 -32.45 -0.65
N HIS A 231 -8.32 -32.40 0.36
CA HIS A 231 -9.73 -32.05 0.16
C HIS A 231 -9.93 -30.61 -0.36
N HIS A 232 -9.13 -29.64 0.07
CA HIS A 232 -9.21 -28.27 -0.46
C HIS A 232 -8.82 -28.21 -1.94
N VAL A 233 -7.81 -29.00 -2.36
CA VAL A 233 -7.39 -29.10 -3.76
C VAL A 233 -8.50 -29.72 -4.62
N PHE A 234 -9.13 -30.81 -4.16
CA PHE A 234 -10.24 -31.42 -4.89
C PHE A 234 -11.48 -30.54 -4.97
N LYS A 235 -11.80 -29.79 -3.90
CA LYS A 235 -12.89 -28.82 -3.92
C LYS A 235 -12.64 -27.70 -4.93
N ALA A 236 -11.41 -27.18 -4.99
CA ALA A 236 -11.02 -26.20 -5.99
C ALA A 236 -11.14 -26.74 -7.42
N ALA A 237 -10.63 -27.95 -7.67
CA ALA A 237 -10.75 -28.60 -8.98
C ALA A 237 -12.22 -28.80 -9.37
N TYR A 238 -13.07 -29.21 -8.43
CA TYR A 238 -14.51 -29.32 -8.65
C TYR A 238 -15.14 -27.96 -9.03
N ASP A 239 -14.88 -26.91 -8.27
CA ASP A 239 -15.46 -25.58 -8.50
C ASP A 239 -15.03 -24.97 -9.84
N VAL A 240 -13.84 -25.30 -10.35
CA VAL A 240 -13.32 -24.80 -11.64
C VAL A 240 -13.75 -25.68 -12.83
N LEU A 241 -13.83 -27.00 -12.66
CA LEU A 241 -14.05 -27.94 -13.76
C LEU A 241 -15.53 -28.33 -13.96
N LEU A 242 -16.36 -28.17 -12.93
CA LEU A 242 -17.73 -28.72 -12.90
C LEU A 242 -18.81 -27.66 -12.63
N LYS A 243 -18.48 -26.37 -12.69
CA LYS A 243 -19.42 -25.27 -12.86
C LYS A 243 -19.27 -24.67 -14.25
#